data_AF-A0A730BWH0-F1
#
_entry.id   AF-A0A730BWH0-F1
#
_cell.length_a   1.000
_cell.length_b   1.000
_cell.length_c   1.000
_cell.angle_alpha   90.00
_cell.angle_beta   90.00
_cell.angle_gamma   90.00
#
_symmetry.space_group_name_H-M   'P 1'
#
loop_
_entity.id
_entity.type
_entity.pdbx_description
1 polymer ?
#
loop_
_entity_poly.entity_id
_entity_poly.type
_entity_poly.pdbx_seq_one_letter_code
_entity_poly.pdbx_strand_id
1 'polypeptide(L)' 'MFTRIVATKTDKGKWRLFGLHRSVDAAIFVEAARGGIREWSGLNHLGDFCDSIGITLWEVHHKGAKKEQAA' A
#
# COMPACT_ATOMS: atom_id res chain seq x y z
N MET A 1 6.07 -13.73 7.56
CA MET A 1 6.51 -12.36 7.92
C MET A 1 6.61 -11.54 6.65
N PHE A 2 6.10 -10.30 6.67
CA PHE A 2 6.20 -9.42 5.50
C PHE A 2 7.65 -9.01 5.27
N THR A 3 8.06 -9.03 4.00
CA THR A 3 9.38 -8.53 3.60
C THR A 3 9.41 -7.02 3.50
N ARG A 4 8.30 -6.45 3.03
CA ARG A 4 8.15 -5.05 2.70
C ARG A 4 6.71 -4.64 2.92
N ILE A 5 6.52 -3.42 3.40
CA ILE A 5 5.23 -2.78 3.54
C ILE A 5 5.21 -1.61 2.54
N VAL A 6 4.18 -1.56 1.71
CA VAL A 6 4.12 -0.66 0.56
C VAL A 6 2.79 0.09 0.56
N ALA A 7 2.88 1.41 0.43
CA ALA A 7 1.75 2.27 0.18
C ALA A 7 1.70 2.66 -1.30
N THR A 8 0.51 2.54 -1.91
CA THR A 8 0.27 2.98 -3.29
C THR A 8 -0.92 3.92 -3.38
N LYS A 9 -0.84 4.86 -4.33
CA LYS A 9 -1.95 5.76 -4.64
C LYS A 9 -2.88 5.09 -5.65
N THR A 10 -4.17 5.11 -5.38
CA THR A 10 -5.21 4.60 -6.26
C THR A 10 -5.57 5.62 -7.33
N ASP A 11 -6.26 5.18 -8.38
CA ASP A 11 -6.76 6.08 -9.43
C ASP A 11 -7.78 7.11 -8.89
N LYS A 12 -8.36 6.85 -7.72
CA LYS A 12 -9.26 7.77 -7.00
C LYS A 12 -8.51 8.76 -6.09
N GLY A 13 -7.18 8.77 -6.14
CA GLY A 13 -6.31 9.63 -5.35
C GLY A 13 -6.18 9.24 -3.87
N LYS A 14 -6.74 8.11 -3.45
CA LYS A 14 -6.63 7.58 -2.09
C LYS A 14 -5.37 6.72 -1.95
N TRP A 15 -4.96 6.46 -0.72
CA TRP A 15 -3.84 5.58 -0.41
C TRP A 15 -4.32 4.23 0.10
N ARG A 16 -3.63 3.16 -0.28
CA ARG A 16 -3.83 1.80 0.24
C ARG A 16 -2.50 1.26 0.71
N LEU A 17 -2.54 0.35 1.70
CA LEU A 17 -1.36 -0.30 2.27
C LEU A 17 -1.43 -1.80 2.01
N PHE A 18 -0.32 -2.39 1.59
CA PHE A 18 -0.18 -3.85 1.52
C PHE A 18 1.21 -4.31 1.96
N GLY A 19 1.27 -5.54 2.47
CA GLY A 19 2.51 -6.24 2.78
C GLY A 19 2.84 -7.30 1.73
N LEU A 20 4.13 -7.41 1.35
CA LEU A 20 4.62 -8.47 0.47
C LEU A 20 5.06 -9.68 1.31
N HIS A 21 4.35 -10.79 1.17
CA HIS A 21 4.66 -12.02 1.92
C HIS A 21 5.78 -12.82 1.24
N ARG A 22 6.90 -13.01 1.93
CA ARG A 22 8.13 -13.63 1.39
C ARG A 22 7.90 -15.00 0.76
N SER A 23 7.03 -15.81 1.36
CA SER A 23 6.96 -17.24 1.05
C SER A 23 6.01 -17.60 -0.07
N VAL A 24 5.10 -16.71 -0.46
CA VAL A 24 3.99 -17.06 -1.37
C VAL A 24 3.80 -16.06 -2.51
N ASP A 25 4.77 -15.15 -2.70
CA ASP A 25 4.71 -14.08 -3.71
C ASP A 25 3.32 -13.38 -3.76
N ALA A 26 2.82 -13.02 -2.57
CA ALA A 26 1.49 -12.45 -2.42
C ALA A 26 1.54 -11.05 -1.79
N ALA A 27 0.71 -10.16 -2.31
CA ALA A 27 0.40 -8.87 -1.71
C ALA A 27 -0.85 -8.99 -0.82
N ILE A 28 -0.71 -8.67 0.47
CA ILE A 28 -1.81 -8.72 1.45
C ILE A 28 -2.20 -7.30 1.82
N PHE A 29 -3.43 -6.90 1.48
CA PHE A 29 -3.96 -5.57 1.75
C PHE A 29 -4.64 -5.48 3.12
N VAL A 30 -4.66 -4.28 3.69
CA VAL A 30 -5.44 -3.98 4.90
C VAL A 30 -6.93 -3.91 4.55
N GLU A 31 -7.76 -4.68 5.25
CA GLU A 31 -9.21 -4.68 5.07
C GLU A 31 -9.88 -3.51 5.81
N ALA A 32 -10.93 -2.96 5.23
CA ALA A 32 -11.80 -2.00 5.91
C ALA A 32 -12.80 -2.72 6.83
N ALA A 33 -13.26 -2.03 7.87
CA ALA A 33 -14.20 -2.61 8.85
C ALA A 33 -15.53 -3.09 8.25
N ARG A 34 -15.92 -2.62 7.06
CA ARG A 34 -17.13 -3.02 6.33
C ARG A 34 -16.82 -3.86 5.09
N GLY A 35 -15.64 -4.47 5.04
CA GLY A 35 -15.17 -5.23 3.89
C GLY A 35 -14.52 -4.36 2.81
N GLY A 36 -13.73 -5.02 1.97
CA GLY A 36 -12.95 -4.36 0.91
C GLY A 36 -11.63 -3.77 1.41
N ILE A 37 -10.88 -3.14 0.52
CA ILE A 37 -9.55 -2.62 0.86
C ILE A 37 -9.68 -1.26 1.53
N ARG A 38 -9.02 -1.11 2.68
CA ARG A 38 -8.96 0.16 3.41
C ARG A 38 -8.25 1.22 2.58
N GLU A 39 -8.87 2.39 2.53
CA GLU A 39 -8.36 3.56 1.82
C GLU A 39 -8.18 4.74 2.78
N TRP A 40 -7.04 5.42 2.66
CA TRP A 40 -6.71 6.62 3.41
C TRP A 40 -6.71 7.85 2.50
N SER A 41 -7.11 9.01 3.02
CA SER A 41 -7.13 10.27 2.28
C SER A 41 -5.74 10.86 2.05
N GLY A 42 -4.75 10.51 2.85
CA GLY A 42 -3.40 11.07 2.79
C GLY A 42 -2.37 10.21 3.51
N LEU A 43 -1.09 10.47 3.22
CA LEU A 43 0.04 9.73 3.81
C LEU A 43 0.14 9.94 5.33
N ASN A 44 -0.28 11.09 5.86
CA ASN A 44 -0.28 11.37 7.30
C ASN A 44 -1.13 10.34 8.05
N HIS A 45 -2.39 10.13 7.63
CA HIS A 45 -3.28 9.14 8.25
C HIS A 45 -2.81 7.69 8.06
N LEU A 46 -2.09 7.41 6.98
CA LEU A 46 -1.50 6.10 6.74
C LEU A 46 -0.28 5.88 7.65
N GLY A 47 0.54 6.93 7.85
CA GLY A 47 1.64 6.95 8.79
C GLY A 47 1.18 6.73 10.23
N ASP A 48 0.17 7.49 10.67
CA ASP A 48 -0.46 7.30 12.00
C ASP A 48 -0.94 5.86 12.20
N PHE A 49 -1.50 5.24 11.14
CA PHE A 49 -1.90 3.84 11.17
C PHE A 49 -0.68 2.90 11.30
N CYS A 50 0.37 3.07 10.50
CA CYS A 50 1.60 2.29 10.60
C CYS A 50 2.20 2.35 12.01
N ASP A 51 2.29 3.54 12.59
CA ASP A 51 2.79 3.76 13.96
C ASP A 51 1.93 3.02 14.99
N SER A 52 0.60 3.08 14.86
CA SER A 52 -0.33 2.42 15.77
C SER A 52 -0.19 0.89 15.82
N ILE A 53 0.37 0.26 14.77
CA ILE A 53 0.59 -1.18 14.69
C ILE A 53 2.07 -1.58 14.72
N GLY A 54 2.95 -0.64 15.07
CA GLY A 54 4.39 -0.88 15.24
C GLY A 54 5.17 -1.06 13.94
N ILE A 55 4.65 -0.60 12.80
CA ILE A 55 5.39 -0.58 11.53
C ILE A 55 6.18 0.71 11.44
N THR A 56 7.51 0.59 11.57
CA THR A 56 8.43 1.73 11.56
C THR A 56 9.07 2.00 10.20
N LEU A 57 8.98 1.06 9.25
CA LEU A 57 9.52 1.20 7.89
C LEU A 57 8.48 0.74 6.87
N TRP A 58 8.14 1.63 5.94
CA TRP A 58 7.27 1.36 4.81
C TRP A 58 7.69 2.25 3.63
N GLU A 59 7.34 1.81 2.43
CA GLU A 59 7.75 2.45 1.19
C GLU A 59 6.56 3.08 0.48
N VAL A 60 6.75 4.24 -0.13
CA VAL A 60 5.76 4.88 -1.00
C VAL A 60 6.10 4.54 -2.44
N HIS A 61 5.21 3.81 -3.11
CA HIS A 61 5.40 3.44 -4.52
C HIS A 61 4.44 4.24 -5.40
N HIS A 62 4.99 4.84 -6.45
CA HIS A 62 4.22 5.46 -7.51
C HIS A 62 4.26 4.58 -8.76
N LYS A 63 3.11 4.41 -9.41
CA LYS A 63 3.05 3.72 -10.70
C LYS A 63 3.76 4.62 -11.71
N GLY A 64 4.96 4.22 -12.14
CA GLY A 64 5.67 4.93 -13.21
C GLY A 64 4.79 5.05 -14.45
N ALA A 65 4.96 6.14 -15.21
CA ALA A 65 4.30 6.30 -16.50
C ALA A 65 4.55 5.03 -17.33
N LYS A 66 3.49 4.45 -17.90
CA LYS A 66 3.66 3.41 -18.90
C LYS A 66 4.51 4.04 -20.00
N LYS A 67 5.73 3.53 -20.23
CA LYS A 67 6.39 3.78 -21.51
C LYS A 67 5.46 3.20 -22.56
N GLU A 68 4.85 4.05 -23.38
CA GLU A 68 4.29 3.60 -24.65
C GLU A 68 5.42 2.84 -25.34
N GLN A 69 5.22 1.53 -25.51
CA GLN A 69 6.04 0.78 -26.44
C GLN A 69 5.73 1.37 -27.80
N ALA A 70 6.67 2.15 -28.35
CA ALA A 70 6.60 2.59 -29.72
C ALA A 70 6.45 1.33 -30.59
N ALA A 71 5.30 1.25 -31.26
CA ALA A 71 4.99 0.19 -32.23
C ALA A 71 5.84 0.34 -33.49
#